data_AF-A0A7W8Q3R3-F1
#
_entry.id   AF-A0A7W8Q3R3-F1
#
_cell.length_a   1.000
_cell.length_b   1.000
_cell.length_c   1.000
_cell.angle_alpha   90.00
_cell.angle_beta   90.00
_cell.angle_gamma   90.00
#
_symmetry.space_group_name_H-M   'P 1'
#
loop_
_entity.id
_entity.type
_entity.pdbx_description
1 polymer ?
#
loop_
_entity_poly.entity_id
_entity_poly.type
_entity_poly.pdbx_seq_one_letter_code
_entity_poly.pdbx_strand_id
1 'polypeptide(L)'
;MGIPTMPVRDIKVAHVYDLLQSIAKRKTLAGDERKANGAPHVAIRLRQHLDAIFRRAIISGRADTNPVAALKPSDVVTPPYPPQPGAEG
;
A
#
# COMPACT_ATOMS: atom_id res chain seq x y z
N MET A 1 -12.99 -6.24 7.81
CA MET A 1 -11.53 -6.16 8.01
C MET A 1 -11.29 -5.20 9.16
N GLY A 2 -11.14 -5.73 10.37
CA GLY A 2 -10.85 -4.92 11.56
C GLY A 2 -9.50 -4.23 11.41
N ILE A 3 -9.35 -3.06 12.03
CA ILE A 3 -8.04 -2.42 12.19
C ILE A 3 -7.14 -3.47 12.88
N PRO A 4 -5.97 -3.81 12.34
CA PRO A 4 -5.12 -4.80 12.98
C PRO A 4 -4.77 -4.29 14.38
N THR A 5 -5.20 -5.01 15.42
CA THR A 5 -4.87 -4.76 16.83
C THR A 5 -3.42 -5.10 17.16
N MET A 6 -2.56 -5.15 16.14
CA MET A 6 -1.20 -5.61 16.22
C MET A 6 -0.32 -4.46 16.74
N PRO A 7 0.52 -4.69 17.76
CA PRO A 7 1.46 -3.68 18.23
C PRO A 7 2.36 -3.21 17.09
N VAL A 8 2.70 -1.91 17.08
CA VAL A 8 3.53 -1.32 16.00
C VAL A 8 4.87 -2.04 15.82
N ARG A 9 5.43 -2.61 16.90
CA ARG A 9 6.69 -3.36 16.89
C ARG A 9 6.59 -4.71 16.17
N ASP A 10 5.40 -5.30 16.10
CA ASP A 10 5.17 -6.60 15.48
C ASP A 10 4.81 -6.49 13.99
N ILE A 11 4.66 -5.27 13.46
CA ILE A 11 4.31 -5.05 12.07
C ILE A 11 5.52 -5.35 11.17
N LYS A 12 5.40 -6.42 10.39
CA LYS A 12 6.36 -6.85 9.38
C LYS A 12 6.08 -6.25 8.00
N VAL A 13 7.11 -6.27 7.14
CA VAL A 13 7.04 -5.85 5.73
C VAL A 13 5.88 -6.52 4.98
N ALA A 14 5.65 -7.82 5.20
CA ALA A 14 4.57 -8.57 4.58
C ALA A 14 3.17 -8.00 4.88
N HIS A 15 2.93 -7.57 6.13
CA HIS A 15 1.64 -6.99 6.51
C HIS A 15 1.39 -5.64 5.83
N VAL A 16 2.44 -4.81 5.70
CA VAL A 16 2.36 -3.54 4.98
C VAL A 16 2.13 -3.79 3.48
N TYR A 17 2.84 -4.78 2.91
CA TYR A 17 2.68 -5.17 1.51
C TYR A 17 1.24 -5.63 1.22
N ASP A 18 0.69 -6.54 2.02
CA ASP A 18 -0.67 -7.05 1.85
C ASP A 18 -1.71 -5.94 1.96
N LEU A 19 -1.56 -5.02 2.92
CA LEU A 19 -2.43 -3.86 3.07
C LEU A 19 -2.40 -2.98 1.83
N LEU A 20 -1.20 -2.60 1.38
CA LEU A 20 -1.01 -1.72 0.23
C LEU A 20 -1.51 -2.35 -1.07
N GLN A 21 -1.27 -3.65 -1.28
CA GLN A 21 -1.82 -4.44 -2.39
C GLN A 21 -3.34 -4.51 -2.33
N SER A 22 -3.94 -4.75 -1.15
CA SER A 22 -5.39 -4.80 -1.00
C SER A 22 -6.07 -3.48 -1.37
N ILE A 23 -5.41 -2.35 -1.12
CA ILE A 23 -5.90 -1.00 -1.44
C ILE A 23 -5.69 -0.68 -2.92
N ALA A 24 -4.51 -1.02 -3.47
CA ALA A 24 -4.22 -0.85 -4.88
C ALA A 24 -5.18 -1.66 -5.77
N LYS A 25 -5.53 -2.88 -5.34
CA LYS A 25 -6.45 -3.80 -6.03
C LYS A 25 -7.93 -3.58 -5.67
N ARG A 26 -8.27 -2.75 -4.69
CA ARG A 26 -9.67 -2.54 -4.28
C ARG A 26 -10.44 -1.86 -5.43
N LYS A 27 -11.25 -2.67 -6.13
CA LYS A 27 -12.15 -2.23 -7.22
C LYS A 27 -13.56 -1.85 -6.73
N THR A 28 -13.91 -2.10 -5.46
CA THR A 28 -15.29 -1.95 -4.98
C THR A 28 -15.33 -1.30 -3.61
N LEU A 29 -15.87 -0.08 -3.56
CA LEU A 29 -16.61 0.43 -2.40
C LEU A 29 -18.10 0.17 -2.70
N ALA A 30 -18.87 -0.21 -1.69
CA ALA A 30 -20.32 -0.32 -1.83
C ALA A 30 -20.89 1.08 -2.09
N GLY A 31 -21.69 1.23 -3.15
CA GLY A 31 -22.26 2.49 -3.61
C GLY A 31 -21.61 2.99 -4.91
N ASP A 32 -22.42 3.58 -5.79
CA ASP A 32 -22.19 3.90 -7.21
C ASP A 32 -20.97 4.79 -7.58
N GLU A 33 -20.07 5.12 -6.66
CA GLU A 33 -18.88 5.92 -6.95
C GLU A 33 -17.71 5.05 -7.45
N ARG A 34 -17.76 4.69 -8.74
CA ARG A 34 -16.64 4.06 -9.44
C ARG A 34 -15.51 5.07 -9.64
N LYS A 35 -14.32 4.79 -9.09
CA LYS A 35 -13.09 5.09 -9.83
C LYS A 35 -12.75 3.82 -10.61
N ALA A 36 -12.82 3.91 -11.94
CA ALA A 36 -12.75 2.77 -12.87
C ALA A 36 -11.41 2.00 -12.83
N ASN A 37 -10.36 2.62 -12.31
CA ASN A 37 -9.11 1.98 -11.92
C ASN A 37 -9.06 1.99 -10.41
N GLY A 38 -8.44 0.98 -9.76
CA GLY A 38 -8.18 1.00 -8.32
C GLY A 38 -7.53 2.31 -7.87
N ALA A 39 -7.21 2.45 -6.59
CA ALA A 39 -6.66 3.71 -6.10
C ALA A 39 -5.12 3.65 -5.88
N PRO A 40 -4.28 3.49 -6.93
CA PRO A 40 -2.83 3.38 -6.77
C PRO A 40 -2.24 4.64 -6.14
N HIS A 41 -2.80 5.81 -6.46
CA HIS A 41 -2.43 7.06 -5.80
C HIS A 41 -2.74 7.06 -4.30
N VAL A 42 -3.81 6.41 -3.87
CA VAL A 42 -4.16 6.27 -2.44
C VAL A 42 -3.19 5.31 -1.76
N ALA A 43 -2.82 4.20 -2.41
CA ALA A 43 -1.80 3.28 -1.88
C ALA A 43 -0.43 3.96 -1.73
N ILE A 44 -0.02 4.78 -2.70
CA ILE A 44 1.23 5.58 -2.61
C ILE A 44 1.18 6.57 -1.45
N ARG A 45 0.08 7.33 -1.30
CA ARG A 45 -0.10 8.28 -0.19
C ARG A 45 -0.11 7.57 1.16
N LEU A 46 -0.75 6.41 1.25
CA LEU A 46 -0.76 5.61 2.46
C LEU A 46 0.64 5.11 2.82
N ARG A 47 1.43 4.63 1.85
CA ARG A 47 2.83 4.26 2.06
C ARG A 47 3.63 5.42 2.67
N GLN A 48 3.49 6.63 2.13
CA GLN A 48 4.17 7.83 2.67
C GLN A 48 3.75 8.15 4.11
N HIS A 49 2.46 8.03 4.43
CA HIS A 49 1.98 8.23 5.80
C HIS A 49 2.50 7.15 6.76
N LEU A 50 2.48 5.88 6.35
CA LEU A 50 3.00 4.79 7.16
C LEU A 50 4.50 4.99 7.45
N ASP A 51 5.29 5.41 6.46
CA ASP A 51 6.71 5.72 6.64
C ASP A 51 6.93 6.80 7.73
N ALA A 52 6.14 7.87 7.72
CA ALA A 52 6.19 8.92 8.75
C ALA A 52 5.79 8.39 10.14
N ILE A 53 4.76 7.55 10.22
CA ILE A 53 4.29 6.94 11.48
C ILE A 53 5.37 6.02 12.07
N PHE A 54 5.97 5.14 11.27
CA PHE A 54 7.02 4.24 11.72
C PHE A 54 8.29 4.99 12.11
N ARG A 55 8.69 6.02 11.37
CA ARG A 55 9.79 6.91 11.79
C ARG A 55 9.53 7.54 13.15
N ARG A 56 8.31 8.07 13.38
CA ARG A 56 7.93 8.60 14.68
C ARG A 56 7.92 7.53 15.77
N ALA A 57 7.49 6.30 15.45
CA ALA A 57 7.53 5.18 16.37
C ALA A 57 8.97 4.83 16.78
N ILE A 58 9.91 4.83 15.83
CA ILE A 58 11.33 4.61 16.10
C ILE A 58 11.91 5.72 16.99
N ILE A 59 11.70 6.99 16.64
CA ILE A 59 12.18 8.13 17.43
C ILE A 59 11.63 8.09 18.86
N SER A 60 10.42 7.60 19.05
CA SER A 60 9.79 7.47 20.37
C SER A 60 10.06 6.13 21.08
N GLY A 61 10.94 5.28 20.55
CA GLY A 61 11.32 4.00 21.16
C GLY A 61 10.23 2.92 21.12
N ARG A 62 9.21 3.08 20.28
CA ARG A 62 8.07 2.15 20.16
C ARG A 62 8.26 1.08 19.08
N ALA A 63 9.21 1.28 18.17
CA ALA A 63 9.54 0.33 17.10
C ALA A 63 11.06 0.35 16.83
N ASP A 64 11.61 -0.78 16.43
CA ASP A 64 13.05 -0.90 16.16
C ASP A 64 13.38 -0.66 14.68
N THR A 65 12.43 -0.94 13.79
CA THR A 65 12.62 -0.90 12.34
C THR A 65 11.43 -0.29 11.62
N ASN A 66 11.67 0.22 10.42
CA ASN A 66 10.62 0.74 9.55
C ASN A 66 10.33 -0.28 8.43
N PRO A 67 9.24 -1.06 8.53
CA PRO A 67 8.89 -2.07 7.53
C PRO A 67 8.54 -1.45 6.16
N VAL A 68 8.20 -0.16 6.11
CA VAL A 68 7.86 0.56 4.87
C VAL A 68 9.11 0.89 4.05
N ALA A 69 10.25 1.08 4.70
CA ALA A 69 11.49 1.47 4.05
C ALA A 69 11.99 0.41 3.03
N ALA A 70 11.64 -0.86 3.24
CA ALA A 70 11.98 -1.95 2.33
C ALA A 70 11.09 -2.02 1.08
N LEU A 71 9.94 -1.36 1.07
CA LEU A 71 8.97 -1.40 -0.03
C LEU A 71 9.18 -0.22 -0.97
N LYS A 72 9.30 -0.44 -2.28
CA LYS A 72 9.28 0.60 -3.31
C LYS A 72 7.85 0.87 -3.79
N PRO A 73 7.55 2.07 -4.34
CA PRO A 73 6.24 2.34 -4.93
C PRO A 73 5.86 1.35 -6.05
N SER A 74 6.86 0.90 -6.83
CA SER A 74 6.69 -0.08 -7.91
C SER A 74 6.25 -1.47 -7.43
N ASP A 75 6.56 -1.82 -6.18
CA ASP A 75 6.17 -3.11 -5.60
C ASP A 75 4.67 -3.12 -5.25
N VAL A 76 4.10 -1.92 -5.07
CA VAL A 76 2.72 -1.66 -4.63
C VAL A 76 1.80 -1.39 -5.82
N VAL A 77 2.30 -0.69 -6.83
CA VAL A 77 1.56 -0.33 -8.04
C VAL A 77 2.20 -1.05 -9.21
N THR A 78 1.53 -2.08 -9.70
CA THR A 78 1.86 -2.64 -11.01
C THR A 78 1.37 -1.64 -12.06
N PRO A 79 2.26 -1.04 -12.89
CA PRO A 79 1.80 -0.22 -14.00
C PRO A 79 0.91 -1.06 -14.92
N PRO A 80 -0.11 -0.47 -15.57
CA PRO A 80 -0.82 -1.16 -16.64
C PRO A 80 0.23 -1.61 -17.66
N TYR A 81 0.17 -2.89 -18.03
CA TYR A 81 1.05 -3.51 -19.01
C TYR A 81 1.14 -2.60 -20.25
N PRO A 82 2.34 -2.20 -20.73
CA PRO A 82 2.45 -1.38 -21.94
C PRO A 82 1.78 -2.15 -23.08
N PRO A 83 0.97 -1.51 -23.94
CA PRO A 83 0.27 -2.21 -25.01
C PRO A 83 1.26 -3.09 -25.81
N GLN A 84 0.94 -4.37 -25.98
CA GLN A 84 1.75 -5.25 -26.83
C GLN A 84 1.73 -4.66 -28.24
N PRO A 85 2.88 -4.40 -28.88
CA PRO A 85 2.89 -3.98 -30.27
C PRO A 85 2.31 -5.13 -31.11
N GLY A 86 1.08 -4.97 -31.61
CA GLY A 86 0.42 -5.96 -32.46
C GLY A 86 -1.07 -6.23 -32.21
N ALA A 87 -1.72 -5.55 -31.25
CA ALA A 87 -3.18 -5.66 -31.06
C ALA A 87 -3.94 -4.59 -31.87
N GLU A 88 -3.79 -4.59 -33.19
CA GLU A 88 -4.75 -3.96 -34.10
C GLU A 88 -5.25 -5.04 -35.05
N GLY A 89 -6.54 -5.36 -34.95
CA GLY A 89 -7.27 -6.27 -35.83
C GLY A 89 -8.64 -5.68 -36.13
#